data_AF-A0A3D4EMD4-F1
#
_entry.id   AF-A0A3D4EMD4-F1
#
_cell.length_a   1.000
_cell.length_b   1.000
_cell.length_c   1.000
_cell.angle_alpha   90.00
_cell.angle_beta   90.00
_cell.angle_gamma   90.00
#
_symmetry.space_group_name_H-M   'P 1'
#
loop_
_entity.id
_entity.type
_entity.pdbx_description
1 polymer ?
#
loop_
_entity_poly.entity_id
_entity_poly.type
_entity_poly.pdbx_seq_one_letter_code
_entity_poly.pdbx_strand_id
1 'polypeptide(L)' 'MEVQGKIKLIGDVQTFGNNGFRKREVVVTTEEQYPQPIMVEFVQDKTDLLNNFNVGQNVKISINLRGREWVNPQG' A
#
# COMPACT_ATOMS: atom_id res chain seq x y z
N MET A 1 -9.38 -2.79 8.60
CA MET A 1 -9.87 -1.55 7.96
C MET A 1 -9.99 -1.81 6.47
N GLU A 2 -10.88 -1.10 5.78
CA GLU A 2 -11.06 -1.26 4.34
C GLU A 2 -10.99 0.10 3.65
N VAL A 3 -10.32 0.17 2.51
CA VAL A 3 -10.23 1.36 1.66
C VAL A 3 -10.78 1.00 0.29
N GLN A 4 -11.69 1.81 -0.23
CA GLN A 4 -12.28 1.62 -1.55
C GLN A 4 -12.03 2.85 -2.41
N GLY A 5 -11.73 2.62 -3.68
CA GLY A 5 -11.61 3.70 -4.65
C GLY A 5 -10.83 3.31 -5.89
N LYS A 6 -10.37 4.32 -6.61
CA LYS A 6 -9.71 4.17 -7.91
C LYS A 6 -8.20 4.18 -7.77
N ILE A 7 -7.51 3.20 -8.36
CA ILE A 7 -6.05 3.16 -8.40
C ILE A 7 -5.54 4.39 -9.17
N LYS A 8 -4.75 5.21 -8.49
CA LYS A 8 -4.06 6.36 -9.07
C LYS A 8 -2.64 6.01 -9.53
N LEU A 9 -1.96 5.15 -8.78
CA LEU A 9 -0.58 4.75 -9.06
C LEU A 9 -0.29 3.36 -8.50
N ILE A 10 0.47 2.55 -9.24
CA ILE A 10 1.08 1.31 -8.76
C ILE A 10 2.59 1.51 -8.91
N GLY A 11 3.33 1.47 -7.80
CA GLY A 11 4.79 1.61 -7.81
C GLY A 11 5.48 0.30 -8.18
N ASP A 12 6.80 0.36 -8.32
CA ASP A 12 7.64 -0.81 -8.52
C ASP A 12 7.85 -1.58 -7.22
N VAL A 13 8.23 -2.87 -7.34
CA VAL A 13 8.64 -3.67 -6.19
C VAL A 13 10.03 -3.22 -5.74
N GLN A 14 10.13 -2.78 -4.50
CA GLN A 14 11.38 -2.43 -3.84
C GLN A 14 11.82 -3.56 -2.89
N THR A 15 13.12 -3.84 -2.83
CA THR A 15 13.68 -4.88 -1.95
C THR A 15 14.70 -4.27 -1.00
N PHE A 16 14.58 -4.57 0.30
CA PHE A 16 15.35 -3.96 1.37
C PHE A 16 16.09 -5.02 2.20
N GLY A 17 17.36 -4.71 2.51
CA GLY A 17 18.22 -5.50 3.38
C GLY A 17 18.60 -6.88 2.84
N ASN A 18 19.51 -7.56 3.55
CA ASN A 18 20.03 -8.87 3.14
C ASN A 18 18.97 -9.99 3.23
N ASN A 19 17.88 -9.77 3.97
CA ASN A 19 16.79 -10.74 4.14
C ASN A 19 15.76 -10.68 2.99
N GLY A 20 15.97 -9.84 1.97
CA GLY A 20 15.09 -9.75 0.82
C GLY A 20 13.69 -9.21 1.16
N PHE A 21 13.60 -8.24 2.07
CA PHE A 21 12.29 -7.68 2.44
C PHE A 21 11.69 -6.92 1.25
N ARG A 22 10.60 -7.44 0.67
CA ARG A 22 9.93 -6.81 -0.48
C ARG A 22 8.80 -5.89 -0.03
N LYS A 23 8.69 -4.73 -0.66
CA LYS A 23 7.60 -3.76 -0.48
C LYS A 23 7.13 -3.27 -1.85
N ARG A 24 5.84 -3.00 -2.00
CA ARG A 24 5.27 -2.35 -3.18
C ARG A 24 4.14 -1.43 -2.75
N GLU A 25 4.09 -0.27 -3.38
CA GLU A 25 3.19 0.81 -2.99
C GLU A 25 2.05 0.93 -4.02
N VAL A 26 0.84 1.22 -3.54
CA VAL A 26 -0.30 1.58 -4.37
C VAL A 26 -0.94 2.84 -3.78
N VAL A 27 -1.31 3.78 -4.64
CA VAL A 27 -2.07 4.96 -4.26
C VAL A 27 -3.48 4.81 -4.80
N VAL A 28 -4.48 4.91 -3.93
CA VAL A 28 -5.90 4.85 -4.28
C VAL A 28 -6.55 6.17 -3.92
N THR A 29 -7.35 6.72 -4.83
CA THR A 29 -8.20 7.89 -4.56
C THR A 29 -9.58 7.40 -4.13
N THR A 30 -10.06 7.81 -2.96
CA THR A 30 -11.40 7.43 -2.47
C THR A 30 -12.52 8.02 -3.33
N GLU A 31 -13.68 7.36 -3.36
CA GLU A 31 -14.86 7.79 -4.14
C GLU A 31 -15.92 8.46 -3.25
N GLU A 32 -15.49 9.30 -2.31
CA GLU A 32 -16.36 10.03 -1.38
C GLU A 32 -16.51 11.50 -1.79
N GLN A 33 -17.36 12.27 -1.10
CA GLN A 33 -17.59 13.70 -1.38
C GLN A 33 -16.30 14.52 -1.41
N TYR A 34 -15.30 14.14 -0.61
CA TYR A 34 -13.97 14.73 -0.60
C TYR A 34 -12.94 13.64 -0.88
N PRO A 35 -12.62 13.38 -2.17
CA PRO A 35 -11.67 12.35 -2.54
C PRO A 35 -10.28 12.62 -1.95
N GLN A 36 -9.71 11.61 -1.31
CA GLN A 36 -8.35 11.68 -0.77
C GLN A 36 -7.47 10.60 -1.37
N PRO A 37 -6.22 10.93 -1.76
CA PRO A 37 -5.24 9.92 -2.14
C PRO A 37 -4.72 9.23 -0.87
N ILE A 38 -4.95 7.93 -0.77
CA ILE A 38 -4.46 7.08 0.31
C ILE A 38 -3.39 6.16 -0.26
N MET A 39 -2.19 6.23 0.31
CA MET A 39 -1.10 5.32 -0.03
C MET A 39 -1.17 4.08 0.87
N VAL A 40 -1.10 2.90 0.26
CA VAL A 40 -1.09 1.61 0.94
C VAL A 40 0.13 0.82 0.49
N GLU A 41 0.78 0.17 1.46
CA GLU A 41 1.96 -0.65 1.22
C GLU A 41 1.63 -2.13 1.35
N PHE A 42 1.97 -2.88 0.31
CA PHE A 42 1.95 -4.34 0.30
C PHE A 42 3.37 -4.82 0.59
N VAL A 43 3.50 -5.87 1.39
CA VAL A 43 4.79 -6.42 1.82
C VAL A 43 4.89 -7.89 1.44
N GLN A 44 6.13 -8.36 1.24
CA GLN A 44 6.44 -9.77 1.01
C GLN A 44 5.67 -10.38 -0.17
N ASP A 45 5.01 -11.53 0.05
CA ASP A 45 4.20 -12.27 -0.92
C ASP A 45 3.04 -11.44 -1.49
N LYS A 46 2.54 -10.46 -0.74
CA LYS A 46 1.41 -9.62 -1.15
C LYS A 46 1.78 -8.60 -2.22
N THR A 47 3.07 -8.32 -2.43
CA THR A 47 3.53 -7.40 -3.48
C THR A 47 3.14 -7.85 -4.89
N ASP A 48 3.10 -9.16 -5.12
CA ASP A 48 2.78 -9.74 -6.43
C ASP A 48 1.27 -9.73 -6.74
N LEU A 49 0.40 -9.52 -5.74
CA LEU A 49 -1.04 -9.36 -5.97
C LEU A 49 -1.33 -8.17 -6.89
N LEU A 50 -0.55 -7.10 -6.76
CA LEU A 50 -0.70 -5.88 -7.55
C LEU A 50 -0.39 -6.08 -9.04
N ASN A 51 0.23 -7.20 -9.46
CA ASN A 51 0.50 -7.50 -10.87
C ASN A 51 -0.78 -7.68 -11.70
N ASN A 52 -1.91 -8.00 -11.05
CA ASN A 52 -3.19 -8.24 -11.73
C ASN A 52 -4.07 -6.98 -11.81
N PHE A 53 -3.55 -5.82 -11.41
CA PHE A 53 -4.31 -4.58 -11.34
C PHE A 53 -3.67 -3.49 -12.20
N ASN A 54 -4.49 -2.56 -12.67
CA ASN A 54 -4.06 -1.46 -13.51
C ASN A 54 -4.46 -0.10 -12.91
N VAL A 55 -3.70 0.94 -13.27
CA VAL A 55 -4.07 2.32 -12.96
C VAL A 55 -5.44 2.65 -13.56
N GLY A 56 -6.29 3.31 -12.79
CA GLY A 56 -7.66 3.65 -13.15
C GLY A 56 -8.69 2.58 -12.79
N GLN A 57 -8.29 1.43 -12.26
CA GLN A 57 -9.23 0.39 -11.82
C GLN A 57 -9.82 0.70 -10.44
N ASN A 58 -11.12 0.40 -10.27
CA ASN A 58 -11.77 0.48 -8.96
C ASN A 58 -11.46 -0.78 -8.15
N VAL A 59 -10.99 -0.58 -6.92
CA VAL A 59 -10.53 -1.64 -6.03
C VAL A 59 -11.02 -1.44 -4.60
N LYS A 60 -11.11 -2.55 -3.89
CA LYS A 60 -11.31 -2.59 -2.44
C LYS A 60 -10.08 -3.25 -1.82
N ILE A 61 -9.40 -2.54 -0.93
CA ILE A 61 -8.21 -2.99 -0.22
C ILE A 61 -8.56 -3.20 1.25
N SER A 62 -8.47 -4.44 1.71
CA SER A 62 -8.58 -4.76 3.13
C SER A 62 -7.20 -4.74 3.77
N ILE A 63 -7.02 -3.91 4.79
CA ILE A 63 -5.76 -3.75 5.52
C ILE A 63 -5.90 -4.09 7.00
N ASN A 64 -4.86 -4.74 7.52
CA ASN A 64 -4.65 -4.86 8.96
C ASN A 64 -3.80 -3.66 9.41
N LEU A 65 -4.34 -2.87 10.34
CA LEU A 65 -3.57 -1.79 10.94
C LEU A 65 -2.55 -2.39 11.89
N ARG A 66 -1.27 -2.13 11.64
CA ARG A 66 -0.16 -2.50 12.51
C ARG A 66 0.66 -1.27 12.81
N GLY A 67 0.58 -0.80 14.05
CA GLY A 67 1.53 0.18 14.57
C GLY A 67 2.77 -0.54 15.09
N ARG A 68 3.95 0.05 14.88
CA ARG A 68 5.10 -0.19 15.74
C ARG A 68 5.28 1.07 16.55
N GLU A 69 5.44 0.91 17.86
CA GLU A 69 5.83 2.03 18.69
C GLU A 69 7.18 2.55 18.17
N TRP A 70 7.22 3.84 17.88
CA TRP A 70 8.46 4.48 17.50
C TRP A 70 9.30 4.64 18.75
N VAL A 71 10.46 4.00 18.77
CA VAL A 71 11.43 4.15 19.86
C VAL A 71 12.44 5.19 19.41
N ASN A 72 12.66 6.20 20.26
CA ASN A 72 13.67 7.22 20.02
C ASN A 72 15.04 6.53 19.83
N PRO A 73 15.73 6.71 18.69
CA PRO A 73 17.04 6.13 18.45
C PRO A 73 18.10 6.55 19.48
N GLN A 74 17.83 7.61 20.25
CA GLN A 74 18.75 8.19 21.23
C GLN A 74 18.32 7.97 22.69
N GLY A 75 17.14 7.39 22.96
CA GLY A 75 16.51 7.37 24.29
C GLY A 75 15.70 8.62 24.54
#